data_AF-A0A6M2BV59-F1
#
_entry.id   AF-A0A6M2BV59-F1
#
_cell.length_a   1.000
_cell.length_b   1.000
_cell.length_c   1.000
_cell.angle_alpha   90.00
_cell.angle_beta   90.00
_cell.angle_gamma   90.00
#
_symmetry.space_group_name_H-M   'P 1'
#
loop_
_entity.id
_entity.type
_entity.pdbx_description
1 polymer ?
#
loop_
_entity_poly.entity_id
_entity_poly.type
_entity_poly.pdbx_seq_one_letter_code
_entity_poly.pdbx_strand_id
1 'polypeptide(L)'
;MPRIIAALLLLAFAAPAGAATPAQPCEKAAEPLMSVTSSWAELYTAGSHLPAGCFDGYFAEGISDTIIRKIGTDWPGFIAVLLKHSNSKKFFGLVLDSFNATVDEEDIQTANRLALRSCPSKLKIKCLAISQRAKEALASYDPPLKPSNR
;
A
#
# COMPACT_ATOMS: atom_id res chain seq x y z
N MET A 1 30.53 -5.04 68.81
CA MET A 1 30.67 -3.71 68.18
C MET A 1 30.99 -3.93 66.69
N PRO A 2 30.25 -3.26 65.79
CA PRO A 2 30.13 -3.63 64.38
C PRO A 2 31.22 -2.99 63.53
N ARG A 3 31.51 -3.52 62.33
CA ARG A 3 31.56 -2.74 61.06
C ARG A 3 31.45 -3.73 59.89
N ILE A 4 30.21 -3.93 59.44
CA ILE A 4 29.89 -4.47 58.12
C ILE A 4 30.39 -3.43 57.12
N ILE A 5 31.42 -3.76 56.34
CA ILE A 5 31.86 -2.91 55.21
C ILE A 5 31.01 -3.34 54.01
N ALA A 6 29.98 -2.55 53.75
CA ALA A 6 29.12 -2.66 52.60
C ALA A 6 29.64 -1.81 51.44
N ALA A 7 29.50 -2.36 50.22
CA ALA A 7 29.41 -1.69 48.92
C ALA A 7 30.71 -1.02 48.39
N LEU A 8 31.00 -0.94 47.09
CA LEU A 8 30.14 -0.96 45.90
C LEU A 8 30.77 -1.81 44.78
N LEU A 9 30.02 -2.79 44.27
CA LEU A 9 30.24 -3.35 42.93
C LEU A 9 29.53 -2.43 41.92
N LEU A 10 30.29 -1.53 41.29
CA LEU A 10 29.86 -0.78 40.11
C LEU A 10 29.95 -1.72 38.89
N LEU A 11 28.92 -2.55 38.72
CA LEU A 11 28.67 -3.24 37.45
C LEU A 11 28.21 -2.19 36.44
N ALA A 12 29.15 -1.77 35.59
CA ALA A 12 28.86 -0.99 34.41
C ALA A 12 27.92 -1.80 33.50
N PHE A 13 26.63 -1.49 33.54
CA PHE A 13 25.69 -1.88 32.51
C PHE A 13 26.10 -1.15 31.23
N ALA A 14 26.93 -1.81 30.41
CA ALA A 14 27.03 -1.50 29.00
C ALA A 14 25.66 -1.84 28.40
N ALA A 15 24.75 -0.87 28.38
CA ALA A 15 23.57 -0.95 27.53
C ALA A 15 24.09 -1.15 26.11
N PRO A 16 23.70 -2.21 25.39
CA PRO A 16 23.92 -2.22 23.96
C PRO A 16 23.20 -0.97 23.46
N ALA A 17 23.95 -0.01 22.92
CA ALA A 17 23.38 1.00 22.07
C ALA A 17 22.67 0.20 20.98
N GLY A 18 21.35 0.06 21.10
CA GLY A 18 20.53 -0.48 20.05
C GLY A 18 20.85 0.38 18.84
N ALA A 19 21.65 -0.16 17.92
CA ALA A 19 21.87 0.48 16.65
C ALA A 19 20.49 0.76 16.13
N ALA A 20 20.13 2.04 16.03
CA ALA A 20 18.92 2.43 15.33
C ALA A 20 19.03 1.74 13.97
N THR A 21 18.19 0.72 13.74
CA THR A 21 18.00 0.16 12.42
C THR A 21 17.82 1.36 11.51
N PRO A 22 18.64 1.53 10.45
CA PRO A 22 18.50 2.70 9.60
C PRO A 22 17.03 2.87 9.25
N ALA A 23 16.49 4.07 9.50
CA ALA A 23 15.13 4.42 9.16
C ALA A 23 14.82 3.91 7.75
N GLN A 24 13.71 3.19 7.66
CA GLN A 24 13.56 1.95 6.91
C GLN A 24 13.58 2.15 5.39
N PRO A 25 14.01 1.14 4.59
CA PRO A 25 13.92 1.15 3.13
C PRO A 25 12.54 1.50 2.54
N CYS A 26 11.48 1.40 3.35
CA CYS A 26 10.09 1.57 2.93
C CYS A 26 9.69 3.01 2.67
N GLU A 27 10.14 3.98 3.46
CA GLU A 27 9.66 5.36 3.35
C GLU A 27 9.99 5.95 1.96
N LYS A 28 11.25 5.84 1.56
CA LYS A 28 11.71 6.25 0.22
C LYS A 28 11.09 5.42 -0.90
N ALA A 29 10.84 4.13 -0.68
CA ALA A 29 10.26 3.26 -1.71
C ALA A 29 8.75 3.48 -1.89
N ALA A 30 8.04 3.87 -0.83
CA ALA A 30 6.60 4.08 -0.80
C ALA A 30 6.19 5.51 -1.14
N GLU A 31 7.07 6.50 -0.96
CA GLU A 31 6.80 7.91 -1.27
C GLU A 31 6.05 8.14 -2.60
N PRO A 32 6.56 7.67 -3.76
CA PRO A 32 5.83 7.82 -5.03
C PRO A 32 4.51 7.06 -5.05
N LEU A 33 4.41 5.91 -4.36
CA LEU A 33 3.21 5.09 -4.29
C LEU A 33 2.11 5.69 -3.41
N MET A 34 2.44 6.66 -2.56
CA MET A 34 1.51 7.36 -1.68
C MET A 34 1.15 8.76 -2.19
N SER A 35 1.55 9.10 -3.41
CA SER A 35 1.26 10.40 -4.04
C SER A 35 0.36 10.23 -5.26
N VAL A 36 -0.87 10.73 -5.18
CA VAL A 36 -1.82 10.71 -6.30
C VAL A 36 -1.34 11.49 -7.53
N THR A 37 -0.42 12.44 -7.33
CA THR A 37 0.18 13.23 -8.42
C THR A 37 1.29 12.48 -9.16
N SER A 38 1.84 11.40 -8.59
CA SER A 38 2.83 10.57 -9.29
C SER A 38 2.23 9.97 -10.56
N SER A 39 3.00 9.97 -11.63
CA SER A 39 2.62 9.35 -12.91
C SER A 39 2.51 7.83 -12.78
N TRP A 40 1.76 7.20 -13.67
CA TRP A 40 1.70 5.73 -13.70
C TRP A 40 3.06 5.06 -13.95
N ALA A 41 3.99 5.75 -14.64
CA ALA A 41 5.35 5.24 -14.84
C ALA A 41 6.17 5.24 -13.54
N GLU A 42 6.02 6.28 -12.70
CA GLU A 42 6.64 6.36 -11.38
C GLU A 42 6.04 5.31 -10.44
N LEU A 43 4.71 5.19 -10.39
CA LEU A 43 4.04 4.16 -9.61
C LEU A 43 4.45 2.75 -10.03
N TYR A 44 4.50 2.49 -11.34
CA TYR A 44 4.98 1.22 -11.86
C TYR A 44 6.42 0.93 -11.40
N THR A 45 7.30 1.91 -11.52
CA THR A 45 8.71 1.76 -11.17
C THR A 45 8.85 1.50 -9.68
N ALA A 46 8.21 2.30 -8.84
CA ALA A 46 8.25 2.14 -7.40
C ALA A 46 7.63 0.83 -6.94
N GLY A 47 6.42 0.50 -7.41
CA GLY A 47 5.72 -0.74 -7.04
C GLY A 47 6.46 -2.00 -7.50
N SER A 48 7.17 -1.93 -8.63
CA SER A 48 8.03 -3.03 -9.08
C SER A 48 9.25 -3.22 -8.17
N HIS A 49 9.71 -2.19 -7.47
CA HIS A 49 10.89 -2.26 -6.59
C HIS A 49 10.55 -2.22 -5.09
N LEU A 50 9.27 -2.07 -4.74
CA LEU A 50 8.81 -2.04 -3.35
C LEU A 50 9.33 -3.28 -2.59
N PRO A 51 10.09 -3.12 -1.50
CA PRO A 51 10.59 -4.25 -0.72
C PRO A 51 9.46 -5.08 -0.12
N ALA A 52 9.69 -6.40 0.00
CA ALA A 52 8.77 -7.29 0.68
C ALA A 52 8.67 -6.87 2.15
N GLY A 53 7.45 -6.55 2.62
CA GLY A 53 7.17 -6.03 3.96
C GLY A 53 6.87 -4.52 4.03
N CYS A 54 7.04 -3.77 2.93
CA CYS A 54 6.67 -2.34 2.93
C CYS A 54 5.20 -2.08 2.61
N PHE A 55 4.48 -3.05 2.05
CA PHE A 55 3.03 -2.95 1.89
C PHE A 55 2.36 -3.51 3.15
N ASP A 56 2.49 -2.77 4.24
CA ASP A 56 1.88 -3.09 5.54
C ASP A 56 1.52 -1.80 6.30
N GLY A 57 0.53 -1.88 7.19
CA GLY A 57 0.05 -0.76 8.02
C GLY A 57 -0.16 0.55 7.25
N TYR A 58 0.41 1.65 7.77
CA TYR A 58 0.31 3.00 7.19
C TYR A 58 0.67 3.07 5.70
N PHE A 59 1.71 2.35 5.28
CA PHE A 59 2.11 2.32 3.87
C PHE A 59 1.09 1.56 3.02
N ALA A 60 0.56 0.43 3.50
CA ALA A 60 -0.47 -0.31 2.77
C ALA A 60 -1.72 0.56 2.54
N GLU A 61 -2.19 1.26 3.57
CA GLU A 61 -3.37 2.13 3.48
C GLU A 61 -3.15 3.27 2.47
N GLY A 62 -2.05 4.01 2.61
CA GLY A 62 -1.76 5.15 1.73
C GLY A 62 -1.47 4.76 0.27
N ILE A 63 -0.80 3.62 0.06
CA ILE A 63 -0.57 3.06 -1.28
C ILE A 63 -1.88 2.60 -1.90
N SER A 64 -2.75 1.94 -1.11
CA SER A 64 -4.04 1.46 -1.59
C SER A 64 -4.94 2.61 -2.04
N ASP A 65 -5.10 3.62 -1.19
CA ASP A 65 -5.85 4.84 -1.52
C ASP A 65 -5.34 5.48 -2.82
N THR A 66 -4.02 5.67 -2.90
CA THR A 66 -3.39 6.31 -4.06
C THR A 66 -3.63 5.51 -5.34
N ILE A 67 -3.38 4.19 -5.33
CA ILE A 67 -3.53 3.35 -6.50
C ILE A 67 -4.99 3.33 -6.98
N ILE A 68 -5.95 3.06 -6.09
CA ILE A 68 -7.36 2.91 -6.50
C ILE A 68 -7.93 4.25 -6.97
N ARG A 69 -7.67 5.34 -6.25
CA ARG A 69 -8.09 6.69 -6.68
C ARG A 69 -7.47 7.09 -8.01
N LYS A 70 -6.20 6.71 -8.24
CA LYS A 70 -5.56 6.98 -9.53
C LYS A 70 -6.14 6.14 -10.67
N ILE A 71 -6.58 4.90 -10.41
CA ILE A 71 -7.30 4.09 -11.40
C ILE A 71 -8.57 4.82 -11.85
N GLY A 72 -9.30 5.43 -10.92
CA GLY A 72 -10.50 6.21 -11.22
C GLY A 72 -10.23 7.47 -12.05
N THR A 73 -9.14 8.18 -11.75
CA THR A 73 -8.83 9.49 -12.35
C THR A 73 -8.02 9.42 -13.65
N ASP A 74 -7.19 8.39 -13.83
CA ASP A 74 -6.35 8.20 -15.02
C ASP A 74 -6.34 6.73 -15.49
N TRP A 75 -7.53 6.21 -15.81
CA TRP A 75 -7.70 4.89 -16.42
C TRP A 75 -6.88 4.68 -17.69
N PRO A 76 -6.82 5.63 -18.67
CA PRO A 76 -6.04 5.43 -19.88
C PRO A 76 -4.54 5.25 -19.60
N GLY A 77 -3.96 6.02 -18.67
CA GLY A 77 -2.57 5.87 -18.25
C GLY A 77 -2.31 4.53 -17.57
N PHE A 78 -3.24 4.07 -16.73
CA PHE A 78 -3.17 2.75 -16.10
C PHE A 78 -3.13 1.63 -17.15
N ILE A 79 -4.05 1.69 -18.12
CA ILE A 79 -4.09 0.74 -19.23
C ILE A 79 -2.81 0.77 -20.06
N ALA A 80 -2.26 1.95 -20.35
CA ALA A 80 -1.00 2.09 -21.08
C ALA A 80 0.17 1.38 -20.36
N VAL A 81 0.26 1.53 -19.03
CA VAL A 81 1.26 0.83 -18.22
C VAL A 81 1.03 -0.68 -18.21
N LEU A 82 -0.21 -1.15 -18.06
CA LEU A 82 -0.51 -2.59 -18.10
C LEU A 82 -0.20 -3.23 -19.47
N LEU A 83 -0.41 -2.50 -20.56
CA LEU A 83 -0.05 -2.97 -21.90
C LEU A 83 1.46 -2.99 -22.09
N LYS A 84 2.16 -1.93 -21.69
CA LYS A 84 3.62 -1.81 -21.81
C LYS A 84 4.36 -2.85 -20.96
N HIS A 85 3.81 -3.18 -19.79
CA HIS A 85 4.41 -4.07 -18.80
C HIS A 85 3.53 -5.29 -18.51
N SER A 86 2.96 -5.89 -19.56
CA SER A 86 1.98 -6.99 -19.46
C SER A 86 2.46 -8.18 -18.63
N ASN A 87 3.78 -8.47 -18.66
CA ASN A 87 4.42 -9.57 -17.93
C ASN A 87 4.80 -9.23 -16.49
N SER A 88 4.65 -7.98 -16.03
CA SER A 88 4.97 -7.61 -14.64
C SER A 88 3.95 -8.21 -13.68
N LYS A 89 4.38 -9.22 -12.91
CA LYS A 89 3.56 -9.84 -11.86
C LYS A 89 3.56 -9.02 -10.58
N LYS A 90 4.68 -8.40 -10.24
CA LYS A 90 4.86 -7.71 -8.95
C LYS A 90 3.99 -6.45 -8.86
N PHE A 91 4.07 -5.56 -9.84
CA PHE A 91 3.23 -4.35 -9.84
C PHE A 91 1.74 -4.68 -9.94
N PHE A 92 1.35 -5.64 -10.78
CA PHE A 92 -0.05 -6.01 -10.90
C PHE A 92 -0.58 -6.70 -9.63
N GLY A 93 0.25 -7.51 -8.95
CA GLY A 93 -0.08 -8.05 -7.64
C GLY A 93 -0.36 -6.95 -6.62
N LEU A 94 0.52 -5.95 -6.53
CA LEU A 94 0.32 -4.77 -5.68
C LEU A 94 -1.02 -4.08 -5.97
N VAL A 95 -1.35 -3.86 -7.25
CA VAL A 95 -2.64 -3.26 -7.66
C VAL A 95 -3.83 -4.09 -7.17
N LEU A 96 -3.75 -5.41 -7.25
CA LEU A 96 -4.82 -6.30 -6.79
C LEU A 96 -4.95 -6.32 -5.26
N ASP A 97 -3.84 -6.16 -4.54
CA ASP A 97 -3.80 -6.13 -3.07
C ASP A 97 -4.22 -4.76 -2.52
N SER A 98 -4.17 -3.71 -3.34
CA SER A 98 -4.72 -2.37 -3.04
C SER A 98 -6.24 -2.30 -2.99
N PHE A 99 -6.96 -3.32 -3.49
CA PHE A 99 -8.41 -3.41 -3.31
C PHE A 99 -8.73 -4.05 -1.96
N ASN A 100 -9.06 -3.23 -0.98
CA ASN A 100 -9.44 -3.66 0.36
C ASN A 100 -10.46 -2.68 0.96
N ALA A 101 -10.98 -3.00 2.15
CA ALA A 101 -12.05 -2.26 2.81
C ALA A 101 -11.62 -0.90 3.40
N THR A 102 -10.31 -0.58 3.43
CA THR A 102 -9.82 0.70 3.98
C THR A 102 -9.79 1.82 2.93
N VAL A 103 -10.05 1.49 1.66
CA VAL A 103 -10.13 2.46 0.57
C VAL A 103 -11.56 2.99 0.46
N ASP A 104 -11.71 4.23 -0.01
CA ASP A 104 -13.01 4.84 -0.26
C ASP A 104 -13.89 3.97 -1.17
N GLU A 105 -15.15 3.77 -0.76
CA GLU A 105 -16.09 2.91 -1.45
C GLU A 105 -16.35 3.37 -2.90
N GLU A 106 -16.46 4.69 -3.12
CA GLU A 106 -16.75 5.27 -4.44
C GLU A 106 -15.59 5.06 -5.40
N ASP A 107 -14.35 5.15 -4.91
CA ASP A 107 -13.14 4.87 -5.69
C ASP A 107 -13.09 3.39 -6.11
N ILE A 108 -13.40 2.46 -5.19
CA ILE A 108 -13.49 1.02 -5.51
C ILE A 108 -14.59 0.74 -6.55
N GLN A 109 -15.78 1.33 -6.36
CA GLN A 109 -16.89 1.19 -7.30
C GLN A 109 -16.53 1.75 -8.69
N THR A 110 -15.84 2.88 -8.73
CA THR A 110 -15.39 3.50 -9.98
C THR A 110 -14.38 2.62 -10.71
N ALA A 111 -13.38 2.10 -10.00
CA ALA A 111 -12.41 1.16 -10.57
C ALA A 111 -13.09 -0.12 -11.10
N ASN A 112 -14.06 -0.68 -10.37
CA ASN A 112 -14.83 -1.84 -10.82
C ASN A 112 -15.61 -1.55 -12.13
N ARG A 113 -16.29 -0.40 -12.18
CA ARG A 113 -17.04 0.04 -13.36
C ARG A 113 -16.13 0.22 -14.58
N LEU A 114 -14.96 0.83 -14.40
CA LEU A 114 -13.96 0.99 -15.46
C LEU A 114 -13.44 -0.37 -15.94
N ALA A 115 -13.13 -1.28 -15.03
CA ALA A 115 -12.70 -2.64 -15.37
C ALA A 115 -13.77 -3.44 -16.14
N LEU A 116 -15.05 -3.21 -15.90
CA LEU A 116 -16.14 -3.89 -16.60
C LEU A 116 -16.51 -3.26 -17.94
N ARG A 117 -16.47 -1.92 -18.03
CA ARG A 117 -17.03 -1.18 -19.18
C ARG A 117 -15.99 -0.61 -20.13
N SER A 118 -14.79 -0.33 -19.63
CA SER A 118 -13.73 0.39 -20.35
C SER A 118 -12.47 -0.47 -20.52
N CYS A 119 -12.57 -1.78 -20.32
CA CYS A 119 -11.44 -2.68 -20.46
C CYS A 119 -11.13 -3.00 -21.92
N PRO A 120 -9.88 -2.83 -22.37
CA PRO A 120 -9.47 -3.28 -23.69
C PRO A 120 -9.41 -4.82 -23.76
N SER A 121 -9.75 -5.38 -24.92
CA SER A 121 -9.80 -6.84 -25.13
C SER A 121 -8.51 -7.57 -24.75
N LYS A 122 -7.35 -6.96 -25.04
CA LYS A 122 -6.01 -7.50 -24.71
C LYS A 122 -5.76 -7.67 -23.21
N LEU A 123 -6.50 -6.97 -22.34
CA LEU A 123 -6.34 -7.02 -20.89
C LEU A 123 -7.54 -7.64 -20.16
N LYS A 124 -8.47 -8.28 -20.89
CA LYS A 124 -9.71 -8.83 -20.33
C LYS A 124 -9.49 -9.65 -19.03
N ILE A 125 -8.47 -10.50 -19.01
CA ILE A 125 -8.14 -11.32 -17.82
C ILE A 125 -7.74 -10.43 -16.63
N LYS A 126 -6.91 -9.41 -16.84
CA LYS A 126 -6.48 -8.49 -15.78
C LYS A 126 -7.65 -7.65 -15.27
N CYS A 127 -8.51 -7.16 -16.16
CA CYS A 127 -9.69 -6.40 -15.75
C CYS A 127 -10.70 -7.26 -14.97
N LEU A 128 -10.87 -8.54 -15.32
CA LEU A 128 -11.69 -9.46 -14.56
C LEU A 128 -11.13 -9.67 -13.14
N ALA A 129 -9.81 -9.81 -13.00
CA ALA A 129 -9.17 -9.90 -11.69
C ALA A 129 -9.39 -8.62 -10.85
N ILE A 130 -9.28 -7.44 -11.46
CA ILE A 130 -9.59 -6.16 -10.82
C ILE A 130 -11.05 -6.13 -10.34
N SER A 131 -12.01 -6.47 -11.23
CA SER A 131 -13.43 -6.48 -10.88
C SER A 131 -13.74 -7.45 -9.74
N GLN A 132 -13.08 -8.61 -9.73
CA GLN A 132 -13.23 -9.58 -8.66
C GLN A 132 -12.74 -9.03 -7.32
N ARG A 133 -11.52 -8.47 -7.27
CA ARG A 133 -10.98 -7.86 -6.06
C ARG A 133 -11.79 -6.66 -5.57
N ALA A 134 -12.29 -5.84 -6.48
CA ALA A 134 -13.18 -4.74 -6.13
C ALA A 134 -14.48 -5.22 -5.47
N LYS A 135 -15.09 -6.30 -5.97
CA LYS A 135 -16.29 -6.89 -5.34
C LYS A 135 -16.00 -7.46 -3.96
N GLU A 136 -14.86 -8.13 -3.79
CA GLU A 136 -14.44 -8.67 -2.48
C GLU A 136 -14.21 -7.55 -1.45
N ALA A 137 -13.58 -6.45 -1.87
CA ALA A 137 -13.39 -5.27 -1.04
C ALA A 137 -14.73 -4.63 -0.64
N LEU A 138 -15.65 -4.42 -1.59
CA LEU A 138 -16.98 -3.87 -1.32
C LEU A 138 -17.83 -4.77 -0.41
N ALA A 139 -17.72 -6.10 -0.54
CA ALA A 139 -18.45 -7.03 0.32
C ALA A 139 -17.91 -7.03 1.76
N SER A 140 -16.66 -6.62 1.95
CA SER A 140 -15.98 -6.54 3.25
C SER A 140 -16.00 -5.12 3.82
N TYR A 141 -16.64 -4.17 3.14
CA TYR A 141 -16.72 -2.78 3.54
C TYR A 141 -17.61 -2.64 4.78
N ASP A 142 -16.99 -2.23 5.88
CA ASP A 142 -17.70 -1.78 7.08
C ASP A 142 -17.56 -0.25 7.13
N PRO A 143 -18.64 0.52 6.90
CA PRO A 143 -18.53 1.97 6.81
C PRO A 143 -17.98 2.52 8.12
N PRO A 144 -16.97 3.43 8.08
CA PRO A 144 -16.49 4.06 9.29
C PRO A 144 -17.66 4.74 9.99
N LEU A 145 -17.81 4.48 11.30
CA LEU A 145 -18.85 5.09 12.13
C LEU A 145 -18.81 6.61 11.90
N LYS A 146 -19.83 7.15 11.24
CA LYS A 146 -19.98 8.60 11.09
C LYS A 146 -19.91 9.20 12.50
N PRO A 147 -19.05 10.19 12.76
CA PRO A 147 -19.13 10.91 14.02
C PRO A 147 -20.55 11.47 14.15
N SER A 148 -21.22 11.11 15.24
CA SER A 148 -22.51 11.68 15.62
C SER A 148 -22.28 13.17 15.82
N ASN A 149 -22.68 13.98 14.85
CA ASN A 149 -22.80 15.43 15.03
C ASN A 149 -23.85 15.64 16.12
N ARG A 150 -23.41 15.89 17.35
CA ARG A 150 -24.23 16.24 18.50
C ARG A 150 -23.78 17.59 19.02
#